data_AF-A0A965Y7T1-F1
#
_entry.id   AF-A0A965Y7T1-F1
#
_cell.length_a   1.000
_cell.length_b   1.000
_cell.length_c   1.000
_cell.angle_alpha   90.00
_cell.angle_beta   90.00
_cell.angle_gamma   90.00
#
_symmetry.space_group_name_H-M   'P 1'
#
loop_
_entity.id
_entity.type
_entity.pdbx_description
1 polymer ?
#
loop_
_entity_poly.entity_id
_entity_poly.type
_entity_poly.pdbx_seq_one_letter_code
_entity_poly.pdbx_strand_id
1 'polypeptide(L)'
;MNSSGNQVYKGASPLGKKGIAGFFAEKFPFFRASGVIVLVAFALSILFMRWVINDRMTGFLPDEPSPRSYFALYPMNFVDEDGTSVLRSRVGETVAGVLVRDGSAVELLISKIESMAKGDTSSLSISQGLSDLLKALPEEARQKILRESALLANEFLKNSGTETALTGVTSEAVWKEIEKLSLPMEENNIIFQILDEVLQPLTRVDEELTRSLRDDLAESLKPLERSVSPGDLLVEKGQMVTPPVARLLK
;
A
#
# COMPACT_ATOMS: atom_id res chain seq x y z
N MET A 1 -63.22 -79.39 76.73
CA MET A 1 -62.87 -78.78 78.03
C MET A 1 -62.69 -77.29 77.80
N ASN A 2 -63.54 -76.50 78.44
CA ASN A 2 -63.61 -75.04 78.39
C ASN A 2 -62.49 -74.37 79.20
N SER A 3 -62.04 -73.20 78.74
CA SER A 3 -61.67 -71.99 79.52
C SER A 3 -61.12 -70.99 78.48
N SER A 4 -61.78 -69.92 78.02
CA SER A 4 -62.68 -68.88 78.55
C SER A 4 -62.03 -67.88 79.50
N GLY A 5 -61.86 -66.65 79.00
CA GLY A 5 -61.68 -65.40 79.75
C GLY A 5 -60.68 -64.45 79.06
N ASN A 6 -60.91 -63.14 78.88
CA ASN A 6 -62.08 -62.31 79.07
C ASN A 6 -61.80 -60.91 78.42
N GLN A 7 -62.83 -60.35 77.79
CA GLN A 7 -63.24 -58.93 77.63
C GLN A 7 -62.28 -57.74 77.36
N VAL A 8 -62.53 -57.12 76.20
CA VAL A 8 -62.87 -55.70 75.86
C VAL A 8 -62.74 -54.63 76.95
N TYR A 9 -62.04 -53.50 76.63
CA TYR A 9 -62.51 -52.14 76.93
C TYR A 9 -62.00 -51.10 75.90
N LYS A 10 -62.91 -50.17 75.54
CA LYS A 10 -62.72 -48.96 74.71
C LYS A 10 -61.79 -47.94 75.38
N GLY A 11 -61.05 -47.17 74.58
CA GLY A 11 -60.37 -45.96 75.03
C GLY A 11 -59.84 -45.09 73.88
N ALA A 12 -60.44 -43.90 73.75
CA ALA A 12 -60.13 -42.72 72.94
C ALA A 12 -58.74 -42.54 72.30
N SER A 13 -58.77 -41.93 71.10
CA SER A 13 -57.66 -41.32 70.37
C SER A 13 -56.79 -40.37 71.20
N PRO A 14 -55.56 -40.09 70.75
CA PRO A 14 -55.36 -38.71 70.29
C PRO A 14 -54.62 -38.60 68.96
N LEU A 15 -54.97 -37.52 68.25
CA LEU A 15 -54.23 -36.94 67.13
C LEU A 15 -52.71 -36.95 67.37
N GLY A 16 -52.01 -37.87 66.72
CA GLY A 16 -50.56 -37.81 66.54
C GLY A 16 -50.24 -37.19 65.19
N LYS A 17 -49.92 -35.89 65.18
CA LYS A 17 -49.37 -35.16 64.02
C LYS A 17 -48.28 -36.01 63.36
N LYS A 18 -48.54 -36.57 62.17
CA LYS A 18 -47.48 -36.98 61.25
C LYS A 18 -46.76 -35.71 60.82
N GLY A 19 -45.73 -35.33 61.58
CA GLY A 19 -44.85 -34.24 61.26
C GLY A 19 -44.24 -34.48 59.87
N ILE A 20 -44.15 -33.40 59.11
CA ILE A 20 -43.55 -33.29 57.77
C ILE A 20 -42.13 -33.90 57.73
N ALA A 21 -41.49 -34.09 58.89
CA ALA A 21 -40.21 -34.78 59.05
C ALA A 21 -40.18 -36.24 58.56
N GLY A 22 -41.30 -36.98 58.60
CA GLY A 22 -41.34 -38.38 58.15
C GLY A 22 -41.30 -38.55 56.62
N PHE A 23 -41.84 -37.58 55.88
CA PHE A 23 -41.83 -37.59 54.40
C PHE A 23 -40.53 -37.05 53.81
N PHE A 24 -39.78 -36.25 54.59
CA PHE A 24 -38.47 -35.74 54.19
C PHE A 24 -37.32 -36.70 54.54
N ALA A 25 -37.53 -37.80 55.28
CA ALA A 25 -36.45 -38.75 55.57
C ALA A 25 -36.21 -39.76 54.43
N GLU A 26 -37.21 -40.08 53.62
CA GLU A 26 -37.11 -41.14 52.58
C GLU A 26 -36.68 -40.63 51.19
N LYS A 27 -36.52 -39.31 50.99
CA LYS A 27 -36.14 -38.70 49.70
C LYS A 27 -34.77 -37.98 49.68
N PHE A 28 -33.83 -38.29 50.58
CA PHE A 28 -32.59 -37.52 50.73
C PHE A 28 -31.25 -38.28 50.61
N PRO A 29 -31.02 -39.10 49.57
CA PRO A 29 -29.68 -39.25 49.00
C PRO A 29 -29.44 -38.26 47.84
N PHE A 30 -30.49 -37.83 47.13
CA PHE A 30 -30.37 -37.02 45.91
C PHE A 30 -29.96 -35.56 46.16
N PHE A 31 -30.44 -34.92 47.24
CA PHE A 31 -30.06 -33.53 47.55
C PHE A 31 -28.58 -33.41 47.97
N ARG A 32 -28.06 -34.36 48.74
CA ARG A 32 -26.64 -34.41 49.09
C ARG A 32 -25.76 -34.71 47.88
N ALA A 33 -26.17 -35.65 47.03
CA ALA A 33 -25.49 -35.93 45.77
C ALA A 33 -25.51 -34.72 44.81
N SER A 34 -26.61 -33.97 44.75
CA SER A 34 -26.73 -32.78 43.90
C SER A 34 -25.77 -31.66 44.33
N GLY A 35 -25.59 -31.45 45.64
CA GLY A 35 -24.61 -30.48 46.16
C GLY A 35 -23.17 -30.87 45.80
N VAL A 36 -22.83 -32.15 45.89
CA VAL A 36 -21.50 -32.65 45.50
C VAL A 36 -21.27 -32.48 43.99
N ILE A 37 -22.27 -32.77 43.14
CA ILE A 37 -22.17 -32.60 41.69
C ILE A 37 -21.96 -31.13 41.32
N VAL A 38 -22.69 -30.20 41.96
CA VAL A 38 -22.51 -28.75 41.74
C VAL A 38 -21.10 -28.31 42.14
N LEU A 39 -20.58 -28.81 43.26
CA LEU A 39 -19.23 -28.49 43.73
C LEU A 39 -18.16 -29.04 42.78
N VAL A 40 -18.34 -30.26 42.26
CA VAL A 40 -17.46 -30.86 41.24
C VAL A 40 -17.52 -30.08 39.92
N ALA A 41 -18.71 -29.72 39.45
CA ALA A 41 -18.89 -28.92 38.24
C ALA A 41 -18.24 -27.53 38.39
N PHE A 42 -18.35 -26.91 39.56
CA PHE A 42 -17.71 -25.64 39.87
C PHE A 42 -16.18 -25.77 39.93
N ALA A 43 -15.65 -26.82 40.57
CA ALA A 43 -14.22 -27.10 40.60
C ALA A 43 -13.66 -27.37 39.19
N LEU A 44 -14.38 -28.13 38.37
CA LEU A 44 -14.02 -28.35 36.95
C LEU A 44 -14.08 -27.04 36.17
N SER A 45 -15.09 -26.20 36.38
CA SER A 45 -15.20 -24.88 35.73
C SER A 45 -14.01 -23.98 36.08
N ILE A 46 -13.57 -23.97 37.34
CA ILE A 46 -12.36 -23.22 37.75
C ILE A 46 -11.11 -23.79 37.06
N LEU A 47 -10.98 -25.11 36.96
CA LEU A 47 -9.85 -25.74 36.28
C LEU A 47 -9.83 -25.41 34.78
N PHE A 48 -10.98 -25.50 34.10
CA PHE A 48 -11.11 -25.12 32.69
C PHE A 48 -10.87 -23.63 32.47
N MET A 49 -11.42 -22.76 33.33
CA MET A 49 -11.22 -21.31 33.23
C MET A 49 -9.74 -20.95 33.46
N ARG A 50 -9.09 -21.56 34.45
CA ARG A 50 -7.65 -21.39 34.67
C ARG A 50 -6.82 -21.89 33.49
N TRP A 51 -7.19 -23.02 32.90
CA TRP A 51 -6.51 -23.56 31.73
C TRP A 51 -6.65 -22.64 30.52
N VAL A 52 -7.85 -22.17 30.20
CA VAL A 52 -8.12 -21.23 29.09
C VAL A 52 -7.40 -19.90 29.28
N ILE A 53 -7.41 -19.34 30.50
CA ILE A 53 -6.71 -18.08 30.79
C ILE A 53 -5.20 -18.27 30.69
N ASN A 54 -4.67 -19.38 31.21
CA ASN A 54 -3.24 -19.64 31.17
C ASN A 54 -2.76 -19.89 29.73
N ASP A 55 -3.51 -20.65 28.93
CA ASP A 55 -3.17 -20.94 27.54
C ASP A 55 -3.16 -19.66 26.68
N ARG A 56 -4.09 -18.72 26.92
CA ARG A 56 -4.06 -17.39 26.29
C ARG A 56 -2.91 -16.50 26.78
N MET A 57 -2.48 -16.65 28.03
CA MET A 57 -1.37 -15.87 28.59
C MET A 57 0.01 -16.44 28.23
N THR A 58 0.11 -17.75 27.96
CA THR A 58 1.36 -18.43 27.62
C THR A 58 1.49 -18.76 26.13
N GLY A 59 0.41 -18.71 25.35
CA GLY A 59 0.42 -18.99 23.93
C GLY A 59 0.76 -17.77 23.06
N PHE A 60 0.77 -18.00 21.75
CA PHE A 60 0.69 -16.97 20.73
C PHE A 60 -0.44 -17.36 19.77
N LEU A 61 -1.16 -16.37 19.25
CA LEU A 61 -2.18 -16.54 18.22
C LEU A 61 -1.71 -15.77 16.97
N PRO A 62 -1.78 -16.38 15.77
CA PRO A 62 -1.49 -15.67 14.53
C PRO A 62 -2.42 -14.47 14.39
N ASP A 63 -1.88 -13.33 13.90
CA ASP A 63 -2.59 -12.07 13.67
C ASP A 63 -3.18 -11.40 14.94
N GLU A 64 -2.74 -11.82 16.13
CA GLU A 64 -3.02 -11.14 17.39
C GLU A 64 -1.76 -10.47 17.96
N PRO A 65 -1.93 -9.40 18.78
CA PRO A 65 -0.80 -8.78 19.47
C PRO A 65 -0.18 -9.78 20.47
N SER A 66 1.14 -9.92 20.39
CA SER A 66 1.87 -10.87 21.23
C SER A 66 1.74 -10.51 22.71
N PRO A 67 1.37 -11.45 23.59
CA PRO A 67 1.26 -11.19 25.03
C PRO A 67 2.62 -10.95 25.70
N ARG A 68 3.73 -11.37 25.05
CA ARG A 68 5.10 -11.28 25.57
C ARG A 68 6.15 -11.16 24.46
N SER A 69 7.34 -10.75 24.84
CA SER A 69 8.47 -10.75 23.91
C SER A 69 9.00 -12.17 23.70
N TYR A 70 9.21 -12.56 22.45
CA TYR A 70 9.78 -13.86 22.07
C TYR A 70 11.17 -13.67 21.47
N PHE A 71 12.10 -14.57 21.82
CA PHE A 71 13.49 -14.54 21.36
C PHE A 71 13.81 -15.80 20.56
N ALA A 72 14.72 -15.68 19.60
CA ALA A 72 15.20 -16.79 18.81
C ALA A 72 16.03 -17.75 19.67
N LEU A 73 15.72 -19.04 19.61
CA LEU A 73 16.46 -20.08 20.34
C LEU A 73 17.59 -20.70 19.50
N TYR A 74 17.44 -20.65 18.17
CA TYR A 74 18.36 -21.24 17.19
C TYR A 74 18.54 -20.26 16.04
N PRO A 75 19.64 -20.34 15.26
CA PRO A 75 19.80 -19.54 14.07
C PRO A 75 18.71 -19.89 13.06
N MET A 76 17.98 -18.89 12.57
CA MET A 76 16.85 -19.07 11.65
C MET A 76 16.83 -17.94 10.62
N ASN A 77 16.37 -18.25 9.41
CA ASN A 77 16.11 -17.25 8.38
C ASN A 77 14.60 -17.11 8.22
N PHE A 78 14.12 -15.87 8.12
CA PHE A 78 12.69 -15.62 7.90
C PHE A 78 12.49 -14.40 6.99
N VAL A 79 11.30 -14.31 6.42
CA VAL A 79 10.91 -13.20 5.55
C VAL A 79 10.45 -12.04 6.43
N ASP A 80 11.14 -10.89 6.30
CA ASP A 80 10.82 -9.64 6.98
C ASP A 80 9.81 -8.85 6.14
N GLU A 81 8.53 -9.07 6.39
CA GLU A 81 7.43 -8.40 5.68
C GLU A 81 7.44 -6.88 5.91
N ASP A 82 7.77 -6.44 7.12
CA ASP A 82 7.84 -5.01 7.47
C ASP A 82 8.98 -4.32 6.72
N GLY A 83 10.18 -4.91 6.75
CA GLY A 83 11.32 -4.42 5.98
C GLY A 83 11.05 -4.41 4.48
N THR A 84 10.40 -5.46 3.97
CA THR A 84 10.01 -5.55 2.55
C THR A 84 9.03 -4.45 2.16
N SER A 85 8.04 -4.14 2.99
CA SER A 85 7.07 -3.08 2.73
C SER A 85 7.72 -1.70 2.63
N VAL A 86 8.68 -1.40 3.52
CA VAL A 86 9.44 -0.15 3.52
C VAL A 86 10.37 -0.06 2.31
N LEU A 87 10.95 -1.18 1.88
CA LEU A 87 11.76 -1.24 0.65
C LEU A 87 10.89 -0.97 -0.59
N ARG A 88 9.72 -1.62 -0.68
CA ARG A 88 8.77 -1.42 -1.78
C ARG A 88 8.31 0.04 -1.89
N SER A 89 7.98 0.67 -0.77
CA SER A 89 7.54 2.08 -0.76
C SER A 89 8.66 3.02 -1.22
N ARG A 90 9.90 2.81 -0.75
CA ARG A 90 11.05 3.64 -1.15
C ARG A 90 11.40 3.50 -2.62
N VAL A 91 11.30 2.29 -3.18
CA VAL A 91 11.59 2.09 -4.61
C VAL A 91 10.52 2.78 -5.47
N GLY A 92 9.25 2.74 -5.07
CA GLY A 92 8.19 3.50 -5.75
C GLY A 92 8.46 5.01 -5.83
N GLU A 93 9.07 5.59 -4.82
CA GLU A 93 9.47 7.01 -4.79
C GLU A 93 10.63 7.35 -5.75
N THR A 94 11.45 6.36 -6.13
CA THR A 94 12.58 6.58 -7.06
C THR A 94 12.19 6.58 -8.53
N VAL A 95 10.95 6.18 -8.86
CA VAL A 95 10.47 6.14 -10.25
C VAL A 95 10.15 7.57 -10.72
N ALA A 96 10.99 8.09 -11.61
CA ALA A 96 10.76 9.33 -12.34
C ALA A 96 9.49 9.23 -13.19
N GLY A 97 8.74 10.33 -13.31
CA GLY A 97 7.49 10.39 -14.06
C GLY A 97 7.66 9.95 -15.52
N VAL A 98 6.74 9.10 -15.98
CA VAL A 98 6.70 8.59 -17.35
C VAL A 98 6.24 9.70 -18.27
N LEU A 99 7.05 10.03 -19.27
CA LEU A 99 6.73 11.06 -20.25
C LEU A 99 5.95 10.44 -21.41
N VAL A 100 4.76 10.97 -21.66
CA VAL A 100 3.89 10.59 -22.77
C VAL A 100 3.69 11.78 -23.69
N ARG A 101 3.54 11.51 -24.99
CA ARG A 101 3.32 12.53 -26.02
C ARG A 101 1.95 13.18 -25.82
N ASP A 102 1.93 14.50 -25.68
CA ASP A 102 0.67 15.25 -25.62
C ASP A 102 0.18 15.55 -27.05
N GLY A 103 -0.89 14.86 -27.47
CA GLY A 103 -1.48 15.05 -28.79
C GLY A 103 -1.96 16.49 -29.04
N SER A 104 -2.43 17.18 -28.01
CA SER A 104 -2.87 18.57 -28.11
C SER A 104 -1.69 19.53 -28.28
N ALA A 105 -0.58 19.28 -27.59
CA ALA A 105 0.63 20.08 -27.73
C ALA A 105 1.28 19.90 -29.12
N VAL A 106 1.15 18.70 -29.71
CA VAL A 106 1.60 18.43 -31.08
C VAL A 106 0.78 19.23 -32.10
N GLU A 107 -0.54 19.29 -31.95
CA GLU A 107 -1.42 20.07 -32.83
C GLU A 107 -1.14 21.57 -32.71
N LEU A 108 -0.91 22.06 -31.48
CA LEU A 108 -0.43 23.42 -31.24
C LEU A 108 0.93 23.68 -31.90
N LEU A 109 1.88 22.75 -31.81
CA LEU A 109 3.17 22.88 -32.48
C LEU A 109 3.01 22.96 -34.01
N ILE A 110 2.17 22.13 -34.61
CA ILE A 110 1.91 22.18 -36.07
C ILE A 110 1.39 23.57 -36.47
N SER A 111 0.43 24.11 -35.71
CA SER A 111 -0.10 25.46 -35.96
C SER A 111 0.98 26.56 -35.83
N LYS A 112 1.89 26.43 -34.85
CA LYS A 112 3.02 27.34 -34.66
C LYS A 112 4.02 27.24 -35.82
N ILE A 113 4.35 26.04 -36.28
CA ILE A 113 5.23 25.81 -37.45
C ILE A 113 4.64 26.45 -38.70
N GLU A 114 3.35 26.29 -38.95
CA GLU A 114 2.69 26.94 -40.09
C GLU A 114 2.74 28.46 -40.01
N SER A 115 2.62 29.04 -38.81
CA SER A 115 2.72 30.48 -38.63
C SER A 115 4.14 31.01 -38.83
N MET A 116 5.17 30.27 -38.37
CA MET A 116 6.57 30.59 -38.66
C MET A 116 6.84 30.58 -40.16
N ALA A 117 6.33 29.58 -40.88
CA ALA A 117 6.51 29.48 -42.33
C ALA A 117 5.84 30.65 -43.09
N LYS A 118 4.72 31.17 -42.57
CA LYS A 118 4.01 32.36 -43.09
C LYS A 118 4.67 33.68 -42.65
N GLY A 119 5.61 33.65 -41.71
CA GLY A 119 6.28 34.83 -41.17
C GLY A 119 5.44 35.62 -40.17
N ASP A 120 4.36 35.03 -39.64
CA ASP A 120 3.52 35.66 -38.62
C ASP A 120 4.15 35.44 -37.24
N THR A 121 4.54 36.52 -36.59
CA THR A 121 5.21 36.52 -35.27
C THR A 121 4.22 36.49 -34.11
N SER A 122 2.93 36.73 -34.36
CA SER A 122 1.92 36.99 -33.33
C SER A 122 1.38 35.72 -32.68
N SER A 123 1.31 34.62 -33.45
CA SER A 123 0.76 33.32 -33.04
C SER A 123 1.77 32.41 -32.34
N LEU A 124 3.04 32.77 -32.37
CA LEU A 124 4.14 31.94 -31.86
C LEU A 124 4.19 31.81 -30.33
N SER A 125 3.52 32.72 -29.61
CA SER A 125 3.52 32.79 -28.14
C SER A 125 4.96 32.78 -27.57
N ILE A 126 5.82 33.56 -28.21
CA ILE A 126 7.24 33.73 -27.87
C ILE A 126 7.39 34.83 -26.82
N SER A 127 8.47 34.77 -26.04
CA SER A 127 8.82 35.77 -25.04
C SER A 127 8.88 37.19 -25.63
N GLN A 128 8.51 38.18 -24.80
CA GLN A 128 8.44 39.58 -25.24
C GLN A 128 9.76 40.06 -25.86
N GLY A 129 10.90 39.68 -25.27
CA GLY A 129 12.23 40.08 -25.76
C GLY A 129 12.56 39.54 -27.15
N LEU A 130 12.21 38.29 -27.45
CA LEU A 130 12.37 37.71 -28.78
C LEU A 130 11.41 38.32 -29.80
N SER A 131 10.18 38.63 -29.38
CA SER A 131 9.20 39.30 -30.25
C SER A 131 9.68 40.69 -30.68
N ASP A 132 10.33 41.43 -29.77
CA ASP A 132 10.84 42.77 -30.05
C ASP A 132 12.12 42.71 -30.89
N LEU A 133 12.98 41.70 -30.67
CA LEU A 133 14.14 41.42 -31.52
C LEU A 133 13.73 41.07 -32.96
N LEU A 134 12.71 40.22 -33.13
CA LEU A 134 12.19 39.87 -34.45
C LEU A 134 11.57 41.08 -35.17
N LYS A 135 10.94 42.00 -34.45
CA LYS A 135 10.41 43.25 -35.04
C LYS A 135 11.51 44.23 -35.43
N ALA A 136 12.65 44.22 -34.73
CA ALA A 136 13.79 45.08 -35.03
C ALA A 136 14.61 44.60 -36.24
N LEU A 137 14.45 43.35 -36.66
CA LEU A 137 15.13 42.78 -37.83
C LEU A 137 14.50 43.24 -39.15
N PRO A 138 15.30 43.37 -40.23
CA PRO A 138 14.79 43.56 -41.59
C PRO A 138 13.82 42.44 -41.97
N GLU A 139 12.76 42.77 -42.74
CA GLU A 139 11.70 41.79 -43.07
C GLU A 139 12.24 40.55 -43.80
N GLU A 140 13.24 40.73 -44.68
CA GLU A 140 13.88 39.63 -45.41
C GLU A 140 14.64 38.68 -44.46
N ALA A 141 15.42 39.23 -43.51
CA ALA A 141 16.16 38.45 -42.53
C ALA A 141 15.21 37.73 -41.57
N ARG A 142 14.15 38.41 -41.12
CA ARG A 142 13.10 37.83 -40.27
C ARG A 142 12.41 36.65 -40.94
N GLN A 143 12.00 36.79 -42.21
CA GLN A 143 11.36 35.71 -42.95
C GLN A 143 12.29 34.51 -43.17
N LYS A 144 13.57 34.76 -43.44
CA LYS A 144 14.57 33.70 -43.58
C LYS A 144 14.72 32.89 -42.29
N ILE A 145 14.98 33.56 -41.17
CA ILE A 145 15.13 32.94 -39.84
C ILE A 145 13.89 32.12 -39.46
N LEU A 146 12.69 32.68 -39.65
CA LEU A 146 11.44 31.99 -39.31
C LEU A 146 11.18 30.76 -40.19
N ARG A 147 11.50 30.83 -41.50
CA ARG A 147 11.36 29.68 -42.39
C ARG A 147 12.34 28.56 -42.05
N GLU A 148 13.59 28.90 -41.76
CA GLU A 148 14.61 27.94 -41.35
C GLU A 148 14.24 27.28 -40.01
N SER A 149 13.76 28.08 -39.05
CA SER A 149 13.20 27.58 -37.78
C SER A 149 12.01 26.63 -38.01
N ALA A 150 11.09 26.97 -38.93
CA ALA A 150 9.94 26.13 -39.26
C ALA A 150 10.34 24.79 -39.89
N LEU A 151 11.35 24.79 -40.76
CA LEU A 151 11.88 23.58 -41.38
C LEU A 151 12.50 22.64 -40.35
N LEU A 152 13.36 23.18 -39.48
CA LEU A 152 13.97 22.42 -38.39
C LEU A 152 12.91 21.87 -37.43
N ALA A 153 11.97 22.69 -36.99
CA ALA A 153 10.89 22.25 -36.10
C ALA A 153 10.05 21.12 -36.71
N ASN A 154 9.77 21.17 -38.02
CA ASN A 154 9.05 20.11 -38.73
C ASN A 154 9.88 18.82 -38.85
N GLU A 155 11.18 18.93 -39.07
CA GLU A 155 12.10 17.80 -39.07
C GLU A 155 12.15 17.13 -37.69
N PHE A 156 12.28 17.92 -36.62
CA PHE A 156 12.18 17.43 -35.26
C PHE A 156 10.84 16.75 -34.99
N LEU A 157 9.72 17.32 -35.44
CA LEU A 157 8.40 16.72 -35.26
C LEU A 157 8.25 15.36 -35.97
N LYS A 158 8.81 15.21 -37.18
CA LYS A 158 8.82 13.95 -37.94
C LYS A 158 9.74 12.91 -37.31
N ASN A 159 10.95 13.30 -36.93
CA ASN A 159 11.96 12.40 -36.38
C ASN A 159 11.63 11.99 -34.94
N SER A 160 10.88 12.81 -34.20
CA SER A 160 10.34 12.48 -32.86
C SER A 160 9.33 11.33 -32.85
N GLY A 161 8.97 10.76 -34.00
CA GLY A 161 8.19 9.52 -34.09
C GLY A 161 9.00 8.23 -33.88
N THR A 162 10.32 8.33 -33.73
CA THR A 162 11.24 7.18 -33.63
C THR A 162 11.72 7.01 -32.18
N GLU A 163 11.97 5.77 -31.74
CA GLU A 163 12.19 5.33 -30.33
C GLU A 163 13.15 6.18 -29.46
N THR A 164 14.03 6.95 -30.08
CA THR A 164 14.96 7.89 -29.42
C THR A 164 14.26 9.10 -28.76
N ALA A 165 12.99 9.37 -29.08
CA ALA A 165 12.24 10.54 -28.63
C ALA A 165 11.74 10.49 -27.17
N LEU A 166 11.97 9.39 -26.45
CA LEU A 166 11.54 9.24 -25.04
C LEU A 166 12.26 10.20 -24.07
N THR A 167 13.36 10.82 -24.50
CA THR A 167 14.15 11.76 -23.69
C THR A 167 13.81 13.23 -23.92
N GLY A 168 12.82 13.53 -24.78
CA GLY A 168 12.53 14.90 -25.20
C GLY A 168 13.57 15.46 -26.18
N VAL A 169 13.25 16.58 -26.83
CA VAL A 169 14.21 17.28 -27.70
C VAL A 169 15.24 17.97 -26.80
N THR A 170 16.49 17.48 -26.79
CA THR A 170 17.56 18.10 -26.00
C THR A 170 18.15 19.31 -26.71
N SER A 171 18.58 20.32 -25.96
CA SER A 171 19.18 21.54 -26.52
C SER A 171 20.43 21.25 -27.38
N GLU A 172 21.19 20.19 -27.06
CA GLU A 172 22.35 19.76 -27.85
C GLU A 172 21.95 19.25 -29.24
N ALA A 173 20.84 18.51 -29.34
CA ALA A 173 20.34 18.01 -30.61
C ALA A 173 19.88 19.17 -31.51
N VAL A 174 19.22 20.17 -30.92
CA VAL A 174 18.80 21.39 -31.63
C VAL A 174 20.01 22.15 -32.18
N TRP A 175 21.02 22.38 -31.35
CA TRP A 175 22.26 23.06 -31.76
C TRP A 175 22.98 22.36 -32.91
N LYS A 176 23.08 21.03 -32.86
CA LYS A 176 23.74 20.25 -33.91
C LYS A 176 23.04 20.37 -35.27
N GLU A 177 21.72 20.49 -35.30
CA GLU A 177 20.97 20.70 -36.54
C GLU A 177 21.10 22.15 -37.05
N ILE A 178 21.14 23.13 -36.15
CA ILE A 178 21.37 24.54 -36.51
C ILE A 178 22.76 24.75 -37.12
N GLU A 179 23.80 24.11 -36.57
CA GLU A 179 25.17 24.21 -37.10
C GLU A 179 25.29 23.78 -38.57
N LYS A 180 24.43 22.86 -39.03
CA LYS A 180 24.40 22.42 -40.43
C LYS A 180 23.91 23.49 -41.39
N LEU A 181 23.17 24.49 -40.91
CA LEU A 181 22.65 25.59 -41.74
C LEU A 181 23.75 26.59 -42.15
N SER A 182 24.93 26.54 -41.52
CA SER A 182 26.09 27.40 -41.86
C SER A 182 25.79 28.91 -41.88
N LEU A 183 24.89 29.36 -41.00
CA LEU A 183 24.49 30.77 -40.88
C LEU A 183 25.42 31.55 -39.93
N PRO A 184 25.37 32.90 -39.96
CA PRO A 184 26.03 33.72 -38.95
C PRO A 184 25.60 33.33 -37.53
N MET A 185 26.52 33.47 -36.58
CA MET A 185 26.27 33.09 -35.18
C MET A 185 25.08 33.85 -34.57
N GLU A 186 24.83 35.08 -35.01
CA GLU A 186 23.66 35.84 -34.55
C GLU A 186 22.34 35.19 -35.00
N GLU A 187 22.26 34.75 -36.26
CA GLU A 187 21.07 34.07 -36.81
C GLU A 187 20.85 32.72 -36.12
N ASN A 188 21.92 31.94 -35.91
CA ASN A 188 21.84 30.65 -35.21
C ASN A 188 21.31 30.77 -33.79
N ASN A 189 21.74 31.80 -33.04
CA ASN A 189 21.26 32.05 -31.68
C ASN A 189 19.75 32.37 -31.65
N ILE A 190 19.27 33.16 -32.61
CA ILE A 190 17.85 33.51 -32.69
C ILE A 190 17.02 32.26 -33.03
N ILE A 191 17.48 31.45 -34.00
CA ILE A 191 16.82 30.18 -34.36
C ILE A 191 16.78 29.24 -33.15
N PHE A 192 17.88 29.10 -32.41
CA PHE A 192 17.93 28.28 -31.21
C PHE A 192 16.90 28.73 -30.17
N GLN A 193 16.84 30.03 -29.88
CA GLN A 193 15.91 30.57 -28.90
C GLN A 193 14.44 30.37 -29.31
N ILE A 194 14.12 30.54 -30.60
CA ILE A 194 12.78 30.26 -31.13
C ILE A 194 12.45 28.77 -30.98
N LEU A 195 13.36 27.89 -31.38
CA LEU A 195 13.13 26.44 -31.32
C LEU A 195 13.02 25.94 -29.88
N ASP A 196 13.83 26.45 -28.96
CA ASP A 196 13.76 26.10 -27.54
C ASP A 196 12.38 26.45 -26.96
N GLU A 197 11.86 27.64 -27.23
CA GLU A 197 10.54 28.06 -26.73
C GLU A 197 9.37 27.36 -27.44
N VAL A 198 9.51 27.04 -28.72
CA VAL A 198 8.45 26.40 -29.52
C VAL A 198 8.36 24.89 -29.27
N LEU A 199 9.48 24.21 -29.02
CA LEU A 199 9.55 22.76 -28.84
C LEU A 199 9.37 22.30 -27.38
N GLN A 200 9.43 23.22 -26.40
CA GLN A 200 9.46 22.87 -24.97
C GLN A 200 8.21 22.20 -24.35
N PRO A 201 7.00 22.14 -24.94
CA PRO A 201 5.88 21.43 -24.31
C PRO A 201 5.40 20.17 -25.06
N LEU A 202 6.25 19.39 -25.73
CA LEU A 202 5.78 18.21 -26.51
C LEU A 202 5.47 16.95 -25.70
N THR A 203 5.88 16.91 -24.43
CA THR A 203 5.67 15.75 -23.55
C THR A 203 4.98 16.17 -22.26
N ARG A 204 4.05 15.33 -21.81
CA ARG A 204 3.36 15.46 -20.53
C ARG A 204 3.73 14.28 -19.65
N VAL A 205 3.89 14.51 -18.35
CA VAL A 205 3.96 13.41 -17.39
C VAL A 205 2.61 12.71 -17.34
N ASP A 206 2.62 11.40 -17.57
CA ASP A 206 1.46 10.54 -17.40
C ASP A 206 1.48 9.93 -16.00
N GLU A 207 0.68 10.51 -15.12
CA GLU A 207 0.56 10.07 -13.73
C GLU A 207 -0.02 8.65 -13.59
N GLU A 208 -0.85 8.20 -14.54
CA GLU A 208 -1.49 6.88 -14.49
C GLU A 208 -0.49 5.78 -14.88
N LEU A 209 0.24 5.96 -15.99
CA LEU A 209 1.33 5.06 -16.35
C LEU A 209 2.46 5.07 -15.33
N THR A 210 2.77 6.23 -14.75
CA THR A 210 3.78 6.32 -13.68
C THR A 210 3.37 5.51 -12.46
N ARG A 211 2.09 5.55 -12.07
CA ARG A 211 1.57 4.73 -10.96
C ARG A 211 1.63 3.24 -11.28
N SER A 212 1.18 2.84 -12.47
CA SER A 212 1.25 1.43 -12.89
C SER A 212 2.69 0.89 -12.82
N LEU A 213 3.67 1.66 -13.31
CA LEU A 213 5.07 1.23 -13.26
C LEU A 213 5.64 1.20 -11.84
N ARG A 214 5.19 2.09 -10.95
CA ARG A 214 5.56 2.02 -9.52
C ARG A 214 5.02 0.75 -8.87
N ASP A 215 3.78 0.39 -9.15
CA ASP A 215 3.13 -0.78 -8.58
C ASP A 215 3.79 -2.07 -9.11
N ASP A 216 4.03 -2.16 -10.43
CA ASP A 216 4.73 -3.30 -11.05
C ASP A 216 6.14 -3.50 -10.48
N LEU A 217 6.90 -2.41 -10.30
CA LEU A 217 8.24 -2.47 -9.70
C LEU A 217 8.18 -2.90 -8.23
N ALA A 218 7.22 -2.39 -7.46
CA ALA A 218 7.01 -2.79 -6.07
C ALA A 218 6.67 -4.28 -5.94
N GLU A 219 5.85 -4.83 -6.85
CA GLU A 219 5.50 -6.24 -6.89
C GLU A 219 6.67 -7.14 -7.31
N SER A 220 7.54 -6.66 -8.21
CA SER A 220 8.70 -7.42 -8.68
C SER A 220 9.81 -7.62 -7.63
N LEU A 221 9.78 -6.85 -6.54
CA LEU A 221 10.80 -6.92 -5.48
C LEU A 221 10.66 -8.20 -4.66
N LYS A 222 11.76 -8.98 -4.65
CA LYS A 222 11.88 -10.17 -3.81
C LYS A 222 11.72 -9.79 -2.33
N PRO A 223 10.98 -10.60 -1.54
CA PRO A 223 10.89 -10.38 -0.10
C PRO A 223 12.27 -10.38 0.57
N LEU A 224 12.45 -9.50 1.55
CA LEU A 224 13.69 -9.39 2.31
C LEU A 224 13.82 -10.58 3.26
N GLU A 225 14.87 -11.38 3.09
CA GLU A 225 15.21 -12.44 4.04
C GLU A 225 16.15 -11.90 5.11
N ARG A 226 15.78 -12.10 6.38
CA ARG A 226 16.58 -11.71 7.53
C ARG A 226 17.06 -12.95 8.28
N SER A 227 18.36 -12.99 8.55
CA SER A 227 18.96 -14.02 9.39
C SER A 227 18.96 -13.55 10.85
N VAL A 228 18.55 -14.44 11.75
CA VAL A 228 18.42 -14.18 13.19
C VAL A 228 19.36 -15.10 13.94
N SER A 229 20.09 -14.54 14.91
CA SER A 229 20.95 -15.30 15.80
C SER A 229 20.23 -15.71 17.08
N PRO A 230 20.67 -16.78 17.76
CA PRO A 230 20.15 -17.13 19.07
C PRO A 230 20.24 -15.96 20.06
N GLY A 231 19.15 -15.65 20.75
CA GLY A 231 19.03 -14.54 21.69
C GLY A 231 18.46 -13.25 21.09
N ASP A 232 18.31 -13.15 19.77
CA ASP A 232 17.71 -11.98 19.12
C ASP A 232 16.19 -11.94 19.35
N LEU A 233 15.64 -10.73 19.44
CA LEU A 233 14.21 -10.49 19.61
C LEU A 233 13.46 -10.79 18.30
N LEU A 234 12.50 -11.71 18.34
CA LEU A 234 11.64 -12.08 17.21
C LEU A 234 10.34 -11.27 17.18
N VAL A 235 9.71 -11.08 18.33
CA VAL A 235 8.46 -10.30 18.48
C VAL A 235 8.51 -9.56 19.80
N GLU A 236 8.19 -8.27 19.80
CA GLU A 236 8.02 -7.50 21.03
C GLU A 236 6.61 -7.68 21.61
N LYS A 237 6.47 -7.57 22.94
CA LYS A 237 5.16 -7.54 23.59
C LYS A 237 4.27 -6.44 22.96
N GLY A 238 3.10 -6.83 22.49
CA GLY A 238 2.13 -5.94 21.83
C GLY A 238 2.29 -5.85 20.31
N GLN A 239 3.40 -6.36 19.74
CA GLN A 239 3.57 -6.46 18.29
C GLN A 239 2.74 -7.62 17.73
N MET A 240 2.16 -7.44 16.54
CA MET A 240 1.36 -8.48 15.89
C MET A 240 2.23 -9.68 15.51
N VAL A 241 1.74 -10.89 15.84
CA VAL A 241 2.42 -12.13 15.45
C VAL A 241 2.04 -12.46 14.01
N THR A 242 2.93 -12.12 13.07
CA THR A 242 2.70 -12.43 11.66
C THR A 242 2.75 -13.95 11.40
N PRO A 243 2.05 -14.48 10.38
CA PRO A 243 2.03 -15.90 10.08
C PRO A 243 3.43 -16.55 9.88
N PRO A 244 4.43 -15.88 9.26
CA PRO A 244 5.80 -16.38 9.22
C PRO A 244 6.42 -16.54 10.61
N VAL A 245 6.22 -15.57 11.50
CA VAL A 245 6.77 -15.62 12.86
C VAL A 245 6.06 -16.66 13.72
N ALA A 246 4.75 -16.84 13.55
CA ALA A 246 4.00 -17.93 14.18
C ALA A 246 4.58 -19.32 13.82
N ARG A 247 5.16 -19.50 12.63
CA ARG A 247 5.85 -20.75 12.26
C ARG A 247 7.20 -20.93 12.96
N LEU A 248 7.88 -19.83 13.29
CA LEU A 248 9.16 -19.86 14.00
C LEU A 248 8.98 -20.14 15.50
N LEU A 249 7.83 -19.74 16.06
CA LEU A 249 7.51 -19.91 17.48
C LEU A 249 6.91 -21.27 17.84
N LYS A 250 6.59 -22.10 16.84
CA LYS A 250 6.01 -23.44 17.00
C LYS A 250 7.10 -24.50 17.16
#